data_AF-A0A0H2TP65-F1
#
_entry.id   AF-A0A0H2TP65-F1
#
_cell.length_a   1.000
_cell.length_b   1.000
_cell.length_c   1.000
_cell.angle_alpha   90.00
_cell.angle_beta   90.00
_cell.angle_gamma   90.00
#
_symmetry.space_group_name_H-M   'P 1'
#
loop_
_entity.id
_entity.type
_entity.pdbx_description
1 polymer ?
#
loop_
_entity_poly.entity_id
_entity_poly.type
_entity_poly.pdbx_seq_one_letter_code
_entity_poly.pdbx_strand_id
1 'polypeptide(L)' 'GHWGRELAKGEGVVIVAEGKEEACAVGLLVAGTTEVKEKGKGPVVEDAHFLGDGLWTLPLD' A
#
# COMPACT_ATOMS: atom_id res chain seq x y z
N GLY A 1 8.70 13.36 -10.35
CA GLY A 1 8.24 11.95 -10.45
C GLY A 1 7.05 11.77 -9.54
N HIS A 2 6.20 10.77 -9.80
CA HIS A 2 4.97 10.49 -9.03
C HIS A 2 5.18 10.30 -7.51
N TRP A 3 6.42 10.16 -7.06
CA TRP A 3 6.86 9.92 -5.68
C TRP A 3 7.02 11.17 -4.80
N GLY A 4 6.88 12.37 -5.35
CA GLY A 4 7.16 13.62 -4.62
C GLY A 4 5.96 14.31 -3.97
N ARG A 5 4.75 13.79 -4.16
CA ARG A 5 3.53 14.42 -3.63
C ARG A 5 3.04 13.72 -2.38
N GLU A 6 2.37 14.47 -1.50
CA GLU A 6 1.57 13.90 -0.43
C GLU A 6 0.33 13.20 -1.02
N LEU A 7 -0.05 12.09 -0.41
CA LEU A 7 -1.20 11.27 -0.79
C LEU A 7 -2.32 11.44 0.24
N ALA A 8 -3.55 11.47 -0.25
CA ALA A 8 -4.74 11.54 0.58
C ALA A 8 -5.19 10.15 1.05
N LYS A 9 -6.00 10.14 2.12
CA LYS A 9 -6.75 8.96 2.54
C LYS A 9 -7.60 8.42 1.37
N GLY A 10 -7.65 7.10 1.24
CA GLY A 10 -8.38 6.38 0.21
C GLY A 10 -7.63 6.25 -1.11
N GLU A 11 -6.45 6.87 -1.26
CA GLU A 11 -5.64 6.67 -2.44
C GLU A 11 -5.00 5.28 -2.47
N GLY A 12 -4.98 4.68 -3.66
CA GLY A 12 -4.30 3.41 -3.91
C GLY A 12 -2.79 3.57 -3.90
N VAL A 13 -2.11 2.64 -3.24
CA VAL A 13 -0.65 2.64 -3.07
C VAL A 13 -0.05 1.28 -3.40
N VAL A 14 1.20 1.33 -3.86
CA VAL A 14 2.08 0.16 -4.00
C VAL A 14 3.04 0.15 -2.81
N ILE A 15 3.08 -0.95 -2.09
CA ILE A 15 3.96 -1.17 -0.95
C ILE A 15 5.23 -1.85 -1.46
N VAL A 16 6.38 -1.24 -1.19
CA VAL A 16 7.71 -1.75 -1.53
C VAL A 16 8.52 -1.96 -0.27
N ALA A 17 9.48 -2.88 -0.32
CA ALA A 17 10.44 -3.10 0.76
C ALA A 17 11.84 -2.68 0.29
N GLU A 18 12.63 -2.11 1.20
CA GLU A 18 14.01 -1.77 0.91
C GLU A 18 14.80 -3.01 0.47
N GLY A 19 15.56 -2.89 -0.63
CA GLY A 19 16.32 -3.99 -1.21
C GLY A 19 15.48 -5.01 -2.01
N LYS A 20 14.20 -4.72 -2.28
CA LYS A 20 13.35 -5.47 -3.22
C LYS A 20 13.07 -4.64 -4.46
N GLU A 21 13.11 -5.28 -5.63
CA GLU A 21 12.77 -4.63 -6.89
C GLU A 21 11.25 -4.70 -7.13
N GLU A 22 10.61 -5.75 -6.63
CA GLU A 22 9.20 -6.05 -6.82
C GLU A 22 8.31 -5.48 -5.71
N ALA A 23 7.07 -5.14 -6.07
CA ALA A 23 6.05 -4.74 -5.13
C ALA A 23 5.72 -5.89 -4.15
N CYS A 24 5.62 -5.56 -2.86
CA CYS A 24 5.24 -6.50 -1.82
C CYS A 24 3.72 -6.66 -1.71
N ALA A 25 2.98 -5.56 -1.90
CA ALA A 25 1.53 -5.52 -1.84
C ALA A 25 0.99 -4.26 -2.55
N VAL A 26 -0.32 -4.25 -2.79
CA VAL A 26 -1.09 -3.07 -3.19
C VAL A 26 -2.25 -2.90 -2.21
N GLY A 27 -2.68 -1.66 -1.92
CA GLY A 27 -3.80 -1.42 -1.00
C GLY A 27 -4.23 0.04 -0.95
N LEU A 28 -5.12 0.37 -0.02
CA LEU A 28 -5.68 1.71 0.14
C LEU A 28 -5.16 2.39 1.40
N LEU A 29 -4.81 3.68 1.30
CA LEU A 29 -4.42 4.47 2.47
C LEU A 29 -5.60 4.71 3.43
N VAL A 30 -5.41 4.40 4.71
CA VAL A 30 -6.42 4.68 5.76
C VAL A 30 -6.30 6.09 6.35
N ALA A 31 -5.16 6.74 6.08
CA ALA A 31 -4.78 8.08 6.49
C ALA A 31 -3.88 8.72 5.42
N GLY A 32 -3.86 10.05 5.33
CA GLY A 32 -2.98 10.75 4.38
C GLY A 32 -1.50 10.67 4.80
N THR A 33 -0.56 10.76 3.85
CA THR A 33 0.87 10.59 4.14
C THR A 33 1.45 11.65 5.09
N THR A 34 0.86 12.85 5.12
CA THR A 34 1.25 13.90 6.07
C THR A 34 0.88 13.49 7.50
N GLU A 35 -0.35 13.01 7.69
CA GLU A 35 -0.84 12.52 8.99
C GLU A 35 -0.02 11.31 9.47
N VAL A 36 0.36 10.41 8.56
CA VAL A 36 1.20 9.24 8.88
C VAL A 36 2.56 9.66 9.44
N LYS A 37 3.19 10.68 8.83
CA LYS A 37 4.47 11.23 9.30
C LYS A 37 4.35 11.90 10.68
N GLU A 38 3.26 12.62 10.92
CA GLU A 38 3.01 13.32 12.19
C GLU A 38 2.67 12.38 13.34
N LYS A 39 1.81 11.38 13.10
CA LYS A 39 1.39 10.43 14.13
C LYS A 39 2.44 9.37 14.43
N GLY A 40 3.13 8.87 13.41
CA GLY A 40 4.20 7.87 13.52
C GLY A 40 3.77 6.49 14.05
N LYS A 41 2.47 6.22 14.22
CA LYS A 41 1.94 4.94 14.70
C LYS A 41 0.50 4.69 14.23
N GLY A 42 0.13 3.42 14.21
CA GLY A 42 -1.20 2.96 13.81
C GLY A 42 -1.22 2.35 12.40
N PRO A 43 -2.38 1.84 11.97
CA PRO A 43 -2.54 1.30 10.62
C PRO A 43 -2.39 2.40 9.56
N VAL A 44 -1.79 2.05 8.42
CA VAL A 44 -1.53 3.00 7.30
C VAL A 44 -2.20 2.54 6.01
N VAL A 45 -2.27 1.24 5.76
CA VAL A 45 -2.89 0.66 4.56
C VAL A 45 -3.89 -0.43 4.98
N GLU A 46 -5.05 -0.46 4.33
CA GLU A 46 -6.06 -1.52 4.45
C GLU A 46 -6.47 -2.04 3.06
N ASP A 47 -7.34 -3.05 3.05
CA ASP A 47 -7.83 -3.72 1.83
C ASP A 47 -6.69 -4.10 0.87
N ALA A 48 -5.60 -4.59 1.46
CA ALA A 48 -4.37 -4.87 0.75
C ALA A 48 -4.35 -6.29 0.18
N HIS A 49 -3.79 -6.40 -1.02
CA HIS A 49 -3.56 -7.65 -1.72
C HIS A 49 -2.07 -7.84 -1.98
N PHE A 50 -1.61 -9.09 -1.92
CA PHE A 50 -0.21 -9.43 -2.05
C PHE A 50 0.00 -10.72 -2.83
N LEU A 51 1.23 -10.93 -3.30
CA LEU A 51 1.60 -12.11 -4.05
C LEU A 51 1.33 -13.38 -3.25
N GLY A 52 0.45 -14.24 -3.76
CA GLY A 52 0.08 -15.51 -3.12
C GLY A 52 -1.12 -15.45 -2.17
N ASP A 53 -1.81 -14.30 -2.06
CA ASP A 53 -3.08 -14.25 -1.34
C ASP A 53 -4.21 -14.99 -2.09
N GLY A 54 -5.40 -15.03 -1.48
CA GLY A 54 -6.54 -15.73 -2.07
C GLY A 54 -7.06 -15.13 -3.39
N LEU A 55 -6.86 -13.83 -3.61
CA LEU A 55 -7.21 -13.19 -4.88
C LEU A 55 -6.18 -13.52 -5.95
N TRP A 56 -4.89 -13.50 -5.60
CA TRP A 56 -3.80 -13.86 -6.49
C TRP A 56 -3.88 -15.32 -6.94
N THR A 57 -4.27 -16.20 -6.03
CA THR A 57 -4.37 -17.65 -6.28
C THR A 57 -5.75 -18.08 -6.77
N LEU A 58 -6.64 -17.12 -7.09
CA LEU A 58 -8.00 -17.40 -7.53
C LEU A 58 -7.99 -18.22 -8.84
N PRO A 59 -8.57 -19.44 -8.87
CA PRO A 59 -8.76 -20.19 -10.11
C PRO A 59 -9.69 -19.41 -11.05
N LEU A 60 -9.35 -19.37 -12.34
CA LEU A 60 -10.13 -18.65 -13.37
C LEU A 60 -10.85 -19.61 -14.34
N ASP A 61 -10.68 -20.89 -14.10
CA ASP A 61 -11.24 -22.05 -14.80
C ASP A 61 -12.73 -22.30 -14.52
#